data_AF-A0A965WCR8-F1
#
_entry.id   AF-A0A965WCR8-F1
#
_cell.length_a   1.000
_cell.length_b   1.000
_cell.length_c   1.000
_cell.angle_alpha   90.00
_cell.angle_beta   90.00
_cell.angle_gamma   90.00
#
_symmetry.space_group_name_H-M   'P 1'
#
loop_
_entity.id
_entity.type
_entity.pdbx_description
1 polymer ?
#
loop_
_entity_poly.entity_id
_entity_poly.type
_entity_poly.pdbx_seq_one_letter_code
_entity_poly.pdbx_strand_id
1 'polypeptide(L)'
;MVDGTWQGDAASLVDAFRRKERSPVEELQATYAAIDASNLNAFCFLDRERALAAAERVDVSLPFGGVPLGVKELERNNGWPDTDASLVFKDRIATTTDTMLSRASAAGAVLVGQTTSSEFGGVNLTRTMLHGATHNPWQHGRTPGGSSGGSAAAVAGGLVTIATGGDGGGSIRIPAGFTGLVGLKATYGRIPRGPGAPHGNSRRSVACRAVCATPRDGSTSAMATRATTRSAFRASKGGRRVLVHIRCAVCARSWCPTGVRLSSHPRCGRCSMTLLNISSQSLA
;
A
#
# COMPACT_ATOMS: atom_id res chain seq x y z
N MET A 1 26.78 -5.54 -1.89
CA MET A 1 25.46 -6.04 -2.32
C MET A 1 24.78 -6.60 -1.10
N VAL A 2 23.57 -6.14 -0.80
CA VAL A 2 22.86 -6.53 0.42
C VAL A 2 21.88 -7.64 0.07
N ASP A 3 21.76 -8.62 0.96
CA ASP A 3 20.96 -9.83 0.77
C ASP A 3 19.46 -9.53 0.88
N GLY A 4 18.91 -8.96 -0.20
CA GLY A 4 17.48 -8.71 -0.37
C GLY A 4 17.01 -7.31 0.01
N THR A 5 15.70 -7.13 -0.08
CA THR A 5 14.99 -5.88 0.21
C THR A 5 14.82 -5.66 1.71
N TRP A 6 14.64 -4.41 2.11
CA TRP A 6 14.36 -4.03 3.49
C TRP A 6 13.04 -4.64 3.99
N GLN A 7 13.12 -5.35 5.11
CA GLN A 7 11.95 -6.03 5.71
C GLN A 7 11.27 -5.21 6.82
N GLY A 8 11.82 -4.06 7.21
CA GLY A 8 11.22 -3.13 8.18
C GLY A 8 10.25 -2.12 7.55
N ASP A 9 9.71 -1.19 8.34
CA ASP A 9 8.82 -0.15 7.81
C ASP A 9 9.59 0.98 7.09
N ALA A 10 8.87 1.79 6.32
CA ALA A 10 9.47 2.88 5.54
C ALA A 10 10.20 3.93 6.40
N ALA A 11 9.75 4.19 7.63
CA ALA A 11 10.41 5.16 8.50
C ALA A 11 11.75 4.61 9.02
N SER A 12 11.76 3.34 9.42
CA SER A 12 12.99 2.63 9.83
C SER A 12 14.01 2.53 8.69
N LEU A 13 13.54 2.41 7.44
CA LEU A 13 14.40 2.42 6.25
C LEU A 13 15.06 3.79 6.04
N VAL A 14 14.29 4.88 6.14
CA VAL A 14 14.84 6.24 6.07
C VAL A 14 15.87 6.46 7.18
N ASP A 15 15.59 5.99 8.39
CA ASP A 15 16.53 6.10 9.50
C ASP A 15 17.82 5.28 9.25
N ALA A 16 17.73 4.10 8.62
CA ALA A 16 18.89 3.33 8.18
C ALA A 16 19.71 4.06 7.11
N PHE A 17 19.05 4.74 6.15
CA PHE A 17 19.73 5.59 5.17
C PHE A 17 20.47 6.76 5.83
N ARG A 18 19.84 7.43 6.80
CA ARG A 18 20.45 8.53 7.56
C ARG A 18 21.68 8.08 8.36
N ARG A 19 21.63 6.86 8.91
CA ARG A 19 22.77 6.24 9.62
C ARG A 19 23.81 5.62 8.68
N LYS A 20 23.59 5.65 7.36
CA LYS A 20 24.45 5.02 6.34
C LYS A 20 24.61 3.51 6.52
N GLU A 21 23.66 2.86 7.19
CA GLU A 21 23.58 1.39 7.31
C GLU A 21 23.05 0.75 6.02
N ARG A 22 22.36 1.54 5.21
CA ARG A 22 21.79 1.17 3.92
C ARG A 22 21.97 2.35 2.96
N SER A 23 22.08 2.09 1.66
CA SER A 23 22.07 3.11 0.60
C SER A 23 20.73 3.11 -0.15
N PRO A 24 20.15 4.28 -0.50
CA PRO A 24 18.97 4.37 -1.36
C PRO A 24 19.14 3.66 -2.71
N VAL A 25 20.31 3.77 -3.33
CA VAL A 25 20.62 3.15 -4.62
C VAL A 25 20.67 1.62 -4.47
N GLU A 26 21.36 1.12 -3.45
CA GLU A 26 21.45 -0.32 -3.20
C GLU A 26 20.09 -0.94 -2.85
N GLU A 27 19.25 -0.21 -2.09
CA GLU A 27 17.90 -0.66 -1.77
C GLU A 27 17.01 -0.66 -3.01
N LEU A 28 17.08 0.35 -3.87
CA LEU A 28 16.35 0.37 -5.14
C LEU A 28 16.75 -0.79 -6.05
N GLN A 29 18.06 -1.08 -6.16
CA GLN A 29 18.56 -2.22 -6.92
C GLN A 29 18.07 -3.55 -6.34
N ALA A 30 18.07 -3.69 -5.01
CA ALA A 30 17.51 -4.86 -4.34
C ALA A 30 16.00 -5.01 -4.59
N THR A 31 15.25 -3.89 -4.58
CA THR A 31 13.82 -3.87 -4.94
C THR A 31 13.60 -4.36 -6.36
N TYR A 32 14.37 -3.88 -7.34
CA TYR A 32 14.23 -4.35 -8.71
C TYR A 32 14.59 -5.82 -8.86
N ALA A 33 15.68 -6.29 -8.24
CA ALA A 33 16.03 -7.71 -8.24
C ALA A 33 14.92 -8.58 -7.62
N ALA A 34 14.29 -8.12 -6.53
CA ALA A 34 13.18 -8.83 -5.90
C ALA A 34 11.92 -8.82 -6.79
N ILE A 35 11.62 -7.73 -7.50
CA ILE A 35 10.52 -7.65 -8.45
C ILE A 35 10.76 -8.64 -9.61
N ASP A 36 11.97 -8.66 -10.16
CA ASP A 36 12.35 -9.52 -11.29
C ASP A 36 12.29 -11.02 -10.92
N ALA A 37 12.63 -11.36 -9.68
CA ALA A 37 12.55 -12.73 -9.17
C ALA A 37 11.12 -13.14 -8.70
N SER A 38 10.17 -12.21 -8.66
CA SER A 38 8.84 -12.44 -8.10
C SER A 38 7.88 -13.10 -9.11
N ASN A 39 7.10 -14.07 -8.66
CA ASN A 39 5.97 -14.63 -9.41
C ASN A 39 4.62 -13.98 -9.04
N LEU A 40 4.61 -12.89 -8.27
CA LEU A 40 3.36 -12.28 -7.79
C LEU A 40 2.60 -11.48 -8.86
N ASN A 41 3.28 -11.11 -9.95
CA ASN A 41 2.74 -10.21 -10.98
C ASN A 41 2.14 -8.93 -10.37
N ALA A 42 2.92 -8.28 -9.51
CA ALA A 42 2.49 -7.12 -8.72
C ALA A 42 2.74 -5.78 -9.40
N PHE A 43 3.61 -5.74 -10.42
CA PHE A 43 3.98 -4.55 -11.20
C PHE A 43 3.69 -4.76 -12.69
N CYS A 44 3.15 -3.73 -13.35
CA CYS A 44 2.89 -3.72 -14.79
C CYS A 44 3.85 -2.80 -15.57
N PHE A 45 4.56 -1.90 -14.88
CA PHE A 45 5.53 -1.00 -15.49
C PHE A 45 6.60 -0.61 -14.47
N LEU A 46 7.85 -0.43 -14.91
CA LEU A 46 8.99 -0.03 -14.06
C LEU A 46 9.77 1.09 -14.77
N ASP A 47 10.01 2.20 -14.08
CA ASP A 47 10.79 3.33 -14.61
C ASP A 47 12.21 3.34 -14.04
N ARG A 48 13.00 2.35 -14.44
CA ARG A 48 14.32 2.06 -13.85
C ARG A 48 15.28 3.23 -13.96
N GLU A 49 15.31 3.89 -15.12
CA GLU A 49 16.23 4.99 -15.38
C GLU A 49 15.92 6.20 -14.49
N ARG A 50 14.67 6.68 -14.49
CA ARG A 50 14.31 7.85 -13.67
C ARG A 50 14.38 7.53 -12.17
N ALA A 51 14.02 6.32 -11.76
CA ALA A 51 14.13 5.90 -10.36
C ALA A 51 15.58 5.86 -9.88
N LEU A 52 16.51 5.34 -10.69
CA LEU A 52 17.94 5.32 -10.36
C LEU A 52 18.50 6.72 -10.22
N ALA A 53 18.24 7.59 -11.21
CA ALA A 53 18.68 8.99 -11.16
C ALA A 53 18.09 9.74 -9.94
N ALA A 54 16.86 9.42 -9.54
CA ALA A 54 16.26 9.97 -8.34
C ALA A 54 16.94 9.47 -7.06
N ALA A 55 17.22 8.16 -6.96
CA ALA A 55 17.89 7.56 -5.80
C ALA A 55 19.32 8.05 -5.60
N GLU A 56 20.05 8.34 -6.68
CA GLU A 56 21.41 8.90 -6.63
C GLU A 56 21.47 10.33 -6.06
N ARG A 57 20.39 11.10 -6.25
CA ARG A 57 20.33 12.54 -5.92
C ARG A 57 19.45 12.85 -4.72
N VAL A 58 18.88 11.82 -4.08
CA VAL A 58 17.86 12.00 -3.06
C VAL A 58 18.44 12.56 -1.76
N ASP A 59 17.74 13.53 -1.18
CA ASP A 59 18.03 14.00 0.17
C ASP A 59 17.39 13.06 1.20
N VAL A 60 18.22 12.26 1.87
CA VAL A 60 17.81 11.32 2.93
C VAL A 60 17.33 12.01 4.22
N SER A 61 17.51 13.34 4.33
CA SER A 61 16.94 14.13 5.43
C SER A 61 15.42 14.27 5.31
N LEU A 62 14.87 14.17 4.09
CA LEU A 62 13.45 14.29 3.83
C LEU A 62 12.61 13.15 4.44
N PRO A 63 11.29 13.32 4.63
CA PRO A 63 10.45 12.34 5.32
C PRO A 63 10.43 10.94 4.71
N PHE A 64 10.56 10.83 3.39
CA PHE A 64 10.64 9.57 2.64
C PHE A 64 11.92 9.47 1.81
N GLY A 65 12.97 10.23 2.17
CA GLY A 65 14.21 10.32 1.42
C GLY A 65 14.80 8.96 1.08
N GLY A 66 14.74 8.59 -0.19
CA GLY A 66 15.30 7.36 -0.76
C GLY A 66 14.40 6.14 -0.72
N VAL A 67 13.19 6.22 -0.17
CA VAL A 67 12.29 5.07 -0.04
C VAL A 67 11.73 4.65 -1.41
N PRO A 68 11.95 3.40 -1.87
CA PRO A 68 11.27 2.87 -3.05
C PRO A 68 9.77 2.75 -2.81
N LEU A 69 8.98 3.41 -3.66
CA LEU A 69 7.52 3.50 -3.55
C LEU A 69 6.86 2.94 -4.82
N GLY A 70 5.97 1.97 -4.65
CA GLY A 70 5.15 1.42 -5.73
C GLY A 70 3.89 2.28 -5.97
N VAL A 71 3.56 2.56 -7.22
CA VAL A 71 2.46 3.46 -7.59
C VAL A 71 1.30 2.66 -8.17
N LYS A 72 0.08 2.78 -7.65
CA LYS A 72 -1.08 2.12 -8.27
C LYS A 72 -1.25 2.59 -9.72
N GLU A 73 -1.44 1.66 -10.64
CA GLU A 73 -1.64 1.93 -12.08
C GLU A 73 -2.71 2.98 -12.43
N LEU A 74 -3.71 3.18 -11.57
CA LEU A 74 -4.75 4.19 -11.74
C LEU A 74 -4.32 5.60 -11.28
N GLU A 75 -3.04 5.80 -11.00
CA GLU A 75 -2.41 7.08 -10.74
C GLU A 75 -1.47 7.45 -11.89
N ARG A 76 -1.54 8.71 -12.29
CA ARG A 76 -0.85 9.27 -13.43
C ARG A 76 0.48 9.85 -13.00
N ASN A 77 1.54 9.46 -13.69
CA ASN A 77 2.83 10.11 -13.61
C ASN A 77 3.28 10.49 -15.02
N ASN A 78 3.68 11.74 -15.24
CA ASN A 78 3.97 12.25 -16.57
C ASN A 78 5.01 11.38 -17.32
N GLY A 79 4.63 10.92 -18.51
CA GLY A 79 5.42 10.03 -19.36
C GLY A 79 5.33 8.54 -19.01
N TRP A 80 4.55 8.15 -17.99
CA TRP A 80 4.25 6.73 -17.69
C TRP A 80 2.99 6.28 -18.42
N PRO A 81 2.76 4.96 -18.57
CA PRO A 81 1.48 4.43 -19.03
C PRO A 81 0.31 4.94 -18.17
N ASP A 82 -0.79 5.32 -18.81
CA ASP A 82 -2.06 5.71 -18.18
C ASP A 82 -3.17 4.81 -18.75
N THR A 83 -3.09 3.51 -18.50
CA THR A 83 -3.95 2.51 -19.16
C THR A 83 -5.30 2.31 -18.48
N ASP A 84 -5.47 2.86 -17.27
CA ASP A 84 -6.54 2.47 -16.33
C ASP A 84 -6.70 0.93 -16.15
N ALA A 85 -5.61 0.18 -16.35
CA ALA A 85 -5.58 -1.28 -16.39
C ALA A 85 -6.52 -1.91 -17.45
N SER A 86 -6.84 -1.16 -18.52
CA SER A 86 -7.76 -1.54 -19.59
C SER A 86 -7.08 -1.63 -20.96
N LEU A 87 -7.52 -2.58 -21.78
CA LEU A 87 -7.09 -2.71 -23.18
C LEU A 87 -7.44 -1.47 -24.01
N VAL A 88 -8.53 -0.78 -23.67
CA VAL A 88 -9.02 0.41 -24.40
C VAL A 88 -8.00 1.55 -24.35
N PHE A 89 -7.21 1.63 -23.28
CA PHE A 89 -6.22 2.69 -23.08
C PHE A 89 -4.78 2.15 -23.03
N LYS A 90 -4.53 0.95 -23.58
CA LYS A 90 -3.21 0.28 -23.49
C LYS A 90 -2.04 1.14 -23.99
N ASP A 91 -2.28 2.02 -24.98
CA ASP A 91 -1.28 2.89 -25.60
C ASP A 91 -1.31 4.33 -25.06
N ARG A 92 -2.15 4.62 -24.06
CA ARG A 92 -2.29 5.96 -23.48
C ARG A 92 -1.13 6.24 -22.53
N ILE A 93 -0.52 7.41 -22.69
CA ILE A 93 0.57 7.91 -21.84
C ILE A 93 0.07 9.11 -21.04
N ALA A 94 0.40 9.15 -19.75
CA ALA A 94 0.06 10.27 -18.89
C ALA A 94 0.80 11.54 -19.31
N THR A 95 0.06 12.64 -19.46
CA THR A 95 0.59 13.99 -19.76
C THR A 95 0.75 14.86 -18.52
N THR A 96 0.36 14.34 -17.35
CA THR A 96 0.43 15.04 -16.07
C THR A 96 0.81 14.08 -14.96
N THR A 97 1.48 14.59 -13.92
CA THR A 97 1.69 13.86 -12.67
C THR A 97 0.62 14.25 -11.65
N ASP A 98 0.04 13.26 -10.99
CA ASP A 98 -0.92 13.48 -9.91
C ASP A 98 -0.27 14.17 -8.71
N THR A 99 -1.03 15.05 -8.05
CA THR A 99 -0.55 15.88 -6.93
C THR A 99 0.02 15.03 -5.79
N MET A 100 -0.52 13.84 -5.55
CA MET A 100 -0.03 12.94 -4.51
C MET A 100 1.38 12.42 -4.85
N LEU A 101 1.61 12.00 -6.10
CA LEU A 101 2.91 11.53 -6.56
C LEU A 101 3.94 12.66 -6.56
N SER A 102 3.57 13.85 -7.04
CA SER A 102 4.45 15.02 -6.96
C SER A 102 4.85 15.34 -5.52
N ARG A 103 3.92 15.22 -4.56
CA ARG A 103 4.21 15.43 -3.13
C ARG A 103 5.06 14.31 -2.53
N ALA A 104 4.84 13.06 -2.95
CA ALA A 104 5.65 11.93 -2.51
C ALA A 104 7.11 12.09 -2.97
N SER A 105 7.32 12.42 -4.25
CA SER A 105 8.65 12.71 -4.80
C SER A 105 9.30 13.93 -4.14
N ALA A 106 8.55 15.01 -3.90
CA ALA A 106 9.05 16.18 -3.16
C ALA A 106 9.40 15.87 -1.69
N ALA A 107 8.79 14.84 -1.10
CA ALA A 107 9.14 14.31 0.21
C ALA A 107 10.30 13.28 0.17
N GLY A 108 10.92 13.09 -1.00
CA GLY A 108 12.10 12.24 -1.20
C GLY A 108 11.79 10.79 -1.58
N ALA A 109 10.54 10.41 -1.81
CA ALA A 109 10.22 9.04 -2.26
C ALA A 109 10.69 8.79 -3.69
N VAL A 110 11.23 7.59 -3.93
CA VAL A 110 11.69 7.13 -5.25
C VAL A 110 10.59 6.29 -5.87
N LEU A 111 9.96 6.77 -6.95
CA LEU A 111 8.86 6.05 -7.61
C LEU A 111 9.43 4.90 -8.45
N VAL A 112 9.15 3.66 -8.07
CA VAL A 112 9.72 2.45 -8.68
C VAL A 112 9.09 2.12 -10.03
N GLY A 113 7.77 2.29 -10.11
CA GLY A 113 6.94 1.86 -11.23
C GLY A 113 5.47 1.72 -10.84
N GLN A 114 4.66 1.23 -11.78
CA GLN A 114 3.23 1.01 -11.58
C GLN A 114 2.94 -0.41 -11.10
N THR A 115 2.20 -0.51 -10.01
CA THR A 115 1.61 -1.74 -9.51
C THR A 115 0.29 -2.04 -10.22
N THR A 116 0.03 -3.31 -10.48
CA THR A 116 -1.19 -3.76 -11.17
C THR A 116 -2.45 -3.35 -10.41
N SER A 117 -3.49 -2.98 -11.16
CA SER A 117 -4.82 -2.73 -10.61
C SER A 117 -5.89 -3.57 -11.28
N SER A 118 -7.11 -3.55 -10.73
CA SER A 118 -8.28 -3.98 -11.49
C SER A 118 -8.62 -2.93 -12.53
N GLU A 119 -9.15 -3.36 -13.66
CA GLU A 119 -9.64 -2.49 -14.72
C GLU A 119 -10.58 -1.40 -14.17
N PHE A 120 -10.24 -0.14 -14.42
CA PHE A 120 -10.90 1.09 -13.91
C PHE A 120 -11.06 1.17 -12.38
N GLY A 121 -10.42 0.27 -11.64
CA GLY A 121 -10.62 0.10 -10.22
C GLY A 121 -11.97 -0.49 -9.82
N GLY A 122 -12.71 -1.08 -10.77
CA GLY A 122 -14.14 -1.40 -10.64
C GLY A 122 -14.47 -2.69 -9.88
N VAL A 123 -13.51 -3.61 -9.71
CA VAL A 123 -13.74 -4.91 -9.07
C VAL A 123 -12.78 -5.17 -7.91
N ASN A 124 -13.22 -5.97 -6.92
CA ASN A 124 -12.43 -6.33 -5.73
C ASN A 124 -11.49 -7.53 -5.98
N LEU A 125 -10.93 -7.62 -7.18
CA LEU A 125 -10.01 -8.66 -7.66
C LEU A 125 -9.04 -8.02 -8.64
N THR A 126 -7.73 -8.15 -8.43
CA THR A 126 -6.73 -7.66 -9.40
C THR A 126 -6.40 -8.75 -10.43
N ARG A 127 -7.19 -8.74 -11.52
CA ARG A 127 -6.94 -9.50 -12.75
C ARG A 127 -7.48 -8.69 -13.92
N THR A 128 -6.67 -8.49 -14.96
CA THR A 128 -7.08 -7.81 -16.18
C THR A 128 -6.62 -8.59 -17.41
N MET A 129 -7.24 -8.32 -18.57
CA MET A 129 -6.77 -8.89 -19.83
C MET A 129 -5.40 -8.32 -20.24
N LEU A 130 -5.08 -7.10 -19.80
CA LEU A 130 -3.84 -6.44 -20.15
C LEU A 130 -2.63 -7.03 -19.40
N HIS A 131 -2.78 -7.32 -18.10
CA HIS A 131 -1.66 -7.71 -17.23
C HIS A 131 -1.77 -9.12 -16.63
N GLY A 132 -2.88 -9.83 -16.86
CA GLY A 132 -3.14 -11.12 -16.22
C GLY A 132 -3.55 -10.97 -14.76
N ALA A 133 -3.34 -12.02 -13.96
CA ALA A 133 -3.73 -12.07 -12.55
C ALA A 133 -2.57 -11.70 -11.63
N THR A 134 -2.82 -10.88 -10.62
CA THR A 134 -1.89 -10.69 -9.49
C THR A 134 -2.17 -11.73 -8.43
N HIS A 135 -1.11 -12.27 -7.83
CA HIS A 135 -1.17 -13.34 -6.85
C HIS A 135 -0.93 -12.85 -5.43
N ASN A 136 -1.55 -13.54 -4.48
CA ASN A 136 -1.40 -13.26 -3.06
C ASN A 136 -0.07 -13.87 -2.55
N PRO A 137 0.79 -13.09 -1.87
CA PRO A 137 2.07 -13.60 -1.35
C PRO A 137 1.91 -14.70 -0.29
N TRP A 138 0.77 -14.79 0.38
CA TRP A 138 0.48 -15.87 1.33
C TRP A 138 0.17 -17.20 0.65
N GLN A 139 -0.34 -17.16 -0.58
CA GLN A 139 -0.60 -18.36 -1.38
C GLN A 139 -0.75 -17.98 -2.86
N HIS A 140 0.25 -18.36 -3.67
CA HIS A 140 0.21 -18.17 -5.10
C HIS A 140 -1.06 -18.78 -5.72
N GLY A 141 -1.61 -18.14 -6.76
CA GLY A 141 -2.89 -18.52 -7.36
C GLY A 141 -4.13 -17.95 -6.64
N ARG A 142 -4.02 -17.48 -5.39
CA ARG A 142 -5.11 -16.74 -4.73
C ARG A 142 -5.05 -15.26 -5.05
N THR A 143 -6.21 -14.61 -4.98
CA THR A 143 -6.32 -13.17 -5.14
C THR A 143 -5.73 -12.43 -3.93
N PRO A 144 -4.97 -11.34 -4.14
CA PRO A 144 -4.62 -10.38 -3.08
C PRO A 144 -5.78 -9.41 -2.78
N GLY A 145 -6.97 -9.62 -3.34
CA GLY A 145 -8.07 -8.67 -3.32
C GLY A 145 -7.96 -7.64 -4.44
N GLY A 146 -8.69 -6.54 -4.32
CA GLY A 146 -8.65 -5.46 -5.30
C GLY A 146 -9.48 -4.25 -4.90
N SER A 147 -9.40 -3.16 -5.64
CA SER A 147 -8.64 -3.00 -6.87
C SER A 147 -7.16 -2.64 -6.71
N SER A 148 -6.66 -2.35 -5.50
CA SER A 148 -5.23 -2.07 -5.27
C SER A 148 -4.44 -3.35 -4.92
N GLY A 149 -4.73 -4.46 -5.61
CA GLY A 149 -4.14 -5.77 -5.32
C GLY A 149 -2.64 -5.84 -5.62
N GLY A 150 -2.16 -5.22 -6.71
CA GLY A 150 -0.73 -5.10 -7.00
C GLY A 150 0.04 -4.39 -5.88
N SER A 151 -0.47 -3.23 -5.43
CA SER A 151 0.12 -2.50 -4.29
C SER A 151 0.20 -3.36 -3.02
N ALA A 152 -0.88 -4.08 -2.70
CA ALA A 152 -0.92 -4.93 -1.51
C ALA A 152 -0.01 -6.16 -1.64
N ALA A 153 0.05 -6.79 -2.81
CA ALA A 153 0.93 -7.91 -3.09
C ALA A 153 2.41 -7.49 -3.06
N ALA A 154 2.75 -6.33 -3.64
CA ALA A 154 4.10 -5.80 -3.65
C ALA A 154 4.62 -5.52 -2.22
N VAL A 155 3.79 -4.92 -1.36
CA VAL A 155 4.18 -4.61 0.02
C VAL A 155 4.22 -5.87 0.90
N ALA A 156 3.22 -6.75 0.81
CA ALA A 156 3.19 -7.98 1.60
C ALA A 156 4.22 -9.02 1.14
N GLY A 157 4.55 -9.03 -0.17
CA GLY A 157 5.60 -9.85 -0.74
C GLY A 157 7.02 -9.31 -0.51
N GLY A 158 7.16 -8.18 0.18
CA GLY A 158 8.47 -7.59 0.50
C GLY A 158 9.20 -7.00 -0.71
N LEU A 159 8.50 -6.66 -1.79
CA LEU A 159 9.10 -6.05 -2.98
C LEU A 159 9.41 -4.55 -2.74
N VAL A 160 8.50 -3.87 -2.05
CA VAL A 160 8.62 -2.48 -1.60
C VAL A 160 8.07 -2.33 -0.19
N THR A 161 8.48 -1.27 0.52
CA THR A 161 8.02 -1.03 1.90
C THR A 161 6.72 -0.23 1.97
N ILE A 162 6.36 0.50 0.91
CA ILE A 162 5.15 1.30 0.84
C ILE A 162 4.66 1.40 -0.61
N ALA A 163 3.35 1.49 -0.80
CA ALA A 163 2.75 1.70 -2.11
C ALA A 163 1.52 2.61 -2.04
N THR A 164 1.20 3.27 -3.15
CA THR A 164 -0.03 4.05 -3.25
C THR A 164 -1.23 3.16 -3.53
N GLY A 165 -2.43 3.73 -3.40
CA GLY A 165 -3.67 3.00 -3.54
C GLY A 165 -4.86 3.90 -3.85
N GLY A 166 -5.96 3.27 -4.25
CA GLY A 166 -7.24 3.94 -4.42
C GLY A 166 -8.36 3.08 -3.93
N ASP A 167 -9.33 3.68 -3.24
CA ASP A 167 -10.43 3.03 -2.56
C ASP A 167 -11.72 3.86 -2.77
N GLY A 168 -12.58 3.40 -3.67
CA GLY A 168 -13.97 3.89 -3.76
C GLY A 168 -14.85 3.18 -2.73
N GLY A 169 -14.87 1.85 -2.80
CA GLY A 169 -15.74 0.97 -2.00
C GLY A 169 -15.02 -0.03 -1.09
N GLY A 170 -13.72 0.14 -0.84
CA GLY A 170 -12.91 -0.82 -0.06
C GLY A 170 -11.57 -1.15 -0.69
N SER A 171 -11.25 -0.61 -1.86
CA SER A 171 -10.16 -1.08 -2.70
C SER A 171 -8.72 -0.86 -2.19
N ILE A 172 -8.54 -0.35 -0.97
CA ILE A 172 -7.29 -0.38 -0.20
C ILE A 172 -7.47 -1.33 0.98
N ARG A 173 -8.57 -1.20 1.72
CA ARG A 173 -8.85 -1.97 2.94
C ARG A 173 -9.08 -3.47 2.66
N ILE A 174 -9.76 -3.80 1.57
CA ILE A 174 -10.02 -5.18 1.12
C ILE A 174 -8.71 -5.88 0.80
N PRO A 175 -7.86 -5.37 -0.13
CA PRO A 175 -6.62 -6.06 -0.43
C PRO A 175 -5.67 -6.07 0.77
N ALA A 176 -5.64 -5.02 1.60
CA ALA A 176 -4.90 -5.04 2.85
C ALA A 176 -5.37 -6.15 3.81
N GLY A 177 -6.68 -6.38 3.93
CA GLY A 177 -7.23 -7.50 4.71
C GLY A 177 -6.87 -8.88 4.13
N PHE A 178 -6.76 -9.00 2.81
CA PHE A 178 -6.40 -10.26 2.13
C PHE A 178 -4.90 -10.56 2.21
N THR A 179 -4.08 -9.52 2.36
CA THR A 179 -2.62 -9.65 2.43
C THR A 179 -2.05 -9.35 3.81
N GLY A 180 -2.88 -9.19 4.85
CA GLY A 180 -2.42 -8.99 6.23
C GLY A 180 -1.69 -7.67 6.46
N LEU A 181 -2.03 -6.63 5.69
CA LEU A 181 -1.42 -5.31 5.78
C LEU A 181 -2.33 -4.31 6.50
N VAL A 182 -1.74 -3.18 6.88
CA VAL A 182 -2.50 -1.97 7.19
C VAL A 182 -2.80 -1.22 5.89
N GLY A 183 -4.07 -0.86 5.70
CA GLY A 183 -4.54 -0.08 4.55
C GLY A 183 -5.38 1.09 5.02
N LEU A 184 -4.90 2.32 4.78
CA LEU A 184 -5.58 3.52 5.25
C LEU A 184 -6.38 4.18 4.12
N LYS A 185 -7.69 4.27 4.30
CA LYS A 185 -8.54 5.22 3.58
C LYS A 185 -8.57 6.52 4.39
N ALA A 186 -8.01 7.61 3.85
CA ALA A 186 -8.16 8.91 4.48
C ALA A 186 -9.60 9.43 4.37
N THR A 187 -9.97 10.37 5.23
CA THR A 187 -11.23 11.12 5.11
C THR A 187 -11.34 11.72 3.71
N TYR A 188 -12.54 11.67 3.14
CA TYR A 188 -12.80 12.23 1.81
C TYR A 188 -12.36 13.70 1.75
N GLY A 189 -11.68 14.09 0.66
CA GLY A 189 -11.11 15.43 0.47
C GLY A 189 -9.76 15.68 1.16
N ARG A 190 -9.27 14.80 2.03
CA ARG A 190 -7.95 14.97 2.69
C ARG A 190 -6.79 14.85 1.71
N ILE A 191 -6.87 13.91 0.77
CA ILE A 191 -5.87 13.70 -0.28
C ILE A 191 -6.45 14.25 -1.59
N PRO A 192 -5.75 15.20 -2.27
CA PRO A 192 -6.24 15.79 -3.51
C PRO A 192 -6.26 14.75 -4.65
N ARG A 193 -7.20 14.90 -5.59
CA ARG A 193 -7.37 13.99 -6.73
C ARG A 193 -6.64 14.42 -8.01
N GLY A 194 -6.17 15.66 -8.08
CA GLY A 194 -5.79 16.32 -9.33
C GLY A 194 -4.38 16.02 -9.87
N PRO A 195 -4.03 16.60 -11.03
CA PRO A 195 -4.89 17.46 -11.86
C PRO A 195 -5.86 16.69 -12.78
N GLY A 196 -7.02 17.28 -13.12
CA GLY A 196 -7.92 16.77 -14.16
C GLY A 196 -8.79 15.54 -13.83
N ALA A 197 -8.83 15.06 -12.59
CA ALA A 197 -9.67 13.90 -12.23
C ALA A 197 -11.18 14.25 -12.31
N PRO A 198 -11.99 13.57 -13.16
CA PRO A 198 -13.43 13.82 -13.25
C PRO A 198 -14.12 13.56 -11.91
N HIS A 199 -15.25 14.21 -11.64
CA HIS A 199 -16.05 14.04 -10.42
C HIS A 199 -16.65 12.62 -10.35
N GLY A 200 -15.85 11.65 -9.89
CA GLY A 200 -16.22 10.26 -9.67
C GLY A 200 -15.95 9.80 -8.24
N ASN A 201 -16.58 8.69 -7.86
CA ASN A 201 -16.60 8.08 -6.53
C ASN A 201 -15.28 7.37 -6.11
N SER A 202 -14.24 7.35 -6.96
CA SER A 202 -12.94 6.73 -6.67
C SER A 202 -12.05 7.64 -5.81
N ARG A 203 -11.82 7.25 -4.54
CA ARG A 203 -11.08 8.04 -3.53
C ARG A 203 -9.63 7.53 -3.42
N ARG A 204 -8.61 8.33 -3.72
CA ARG A 204 -7.20 7.89 -3.65
C ARG A 204 -6.65 7.98 -2.22
N SER A 205 -5.92 6.98 -1.74
CA SER A 205 -5.26 6.99 -0.42
C SER A 205 -4.03 6.05 -0.40
N VAL A 206 -3.02 6.39 0.38
CA VAL A 206 -1.75 5.63 0.46
C VAL A 206 -1.96 4.33 1.22
N ALA A 207 -1.47 3.20 0.71
CA ALA A 207 -1.35 1.98 1.49
C ALA A 207 -0.06 2.06 2.32
N CYS A 208 -0.19 2.25 3.64
CA CYS A 208 0.94 2.36 4.55
C CYS A 208 1.18 1.03 5.25
N ARG A 209 2.37 0.44 5.11
CA ARG A 209 2.81 -0.73 5.87
C ARG A 209 2.82 -0.38 7.37
N ALA A 210 2.01 -1.07 8.16
CA ALA A 210 2.27 -1.24 9.58
C ALA A 210 2.55 -2.73 9.83
N VAL A 211 3.55 -2.98 10.68
CA VAL A 211 4.20 -4.26 10.97
C VAL A 211 3.20 -5.39 11.26
N CYS A 212 3.34 -6.50 10.53
CA CYS A 212 3.38 -7.86 11.08
C CYS A 212 4.34 -8.68 10.19
N ALA A 213 5.57 -8.91 10.66
CA ALA A 213 6.38 -9.98 10.12
C ALA A 213 5.67 -11.31 10.40
N THR A 214 5.56 -12.18 9.40
CA THR A 214 5.42 -13.61 9.69
C THR A 214 6.82 -14.19 9.84
N PRO A 215 7.04 -15.12 10.78
CA PRO A 215 8.26 -15.90 10.78
C PRO A 215 8.26 -16.76 9.51
N ARG A 216 9.34 -16.69 8.72
CA ARG A 216 9.85 -17.90 8.07
C ARG A 216 10.28 -18.79 9.22
N ASP A 217 9.35 -19.62 9.68
CA ASP A 217 9.57 -20.99 10.13
C ASP A 217 8.30 -21.50 10.83
N GLY A 218 7.91 -22.72 10.47
CA GLY A 218 6.67 -23.34 10.90
C GLY A 218 6.68 -23.63 12.39
N SER A 219 6.12 -22.73 13.19
CA SER A 219 5.52 -23.10 14.48
C SER A 219 4.52 -22.03 14.91
N THR A 220 3.29 -22.46 15.14
CA THR A 220 2.21 -21.74 15.79
C THR A 220 2.64 -21.18 17.15
N SER A 221 2.63 -19.85 17.31
CA SER A 221 2.38 -19.22 18.61
C SER A 221 1.94 -17.76 18.41
N ALA A 222 0.79 -17.43 18.98
CA ALA A 222 0.19 -16.09 19.00
C ALA A 222 1.17 -15.05 19.56
N MET A 223 1.25 -13.86 18.96
CA MET A 223 1.95 -12.74 19.58
C MET A 223 1.34 -11.38 19.22
N ALA A 224 1.23 -10.56 20.27
CA ALA A 224 0.48 -9.32 20.35
C ALA A 224 1.10 -8.18 19.52
N THR A 225 0.25 -7.45 18.80
CA THR A 225 0.59 -6.31 17.96
C THR A 225 0.83 -5.05 18.81
N ARG A 226 2.08 -4.57 18.89
CA ARG A 226 2.38 -3.17 19.25
C ARG A 226 2.62 -2.37 17.97
N ALA A 227 1.55 -1.81 17.40
CA ALA A 227 1.66 -0.82 16.33
C ALA A 227 2.22 0.48 16.91
N THR A 228 3.50 0.77 16.65
CA THR A 228 4.02 2.13 16.83
C THR A 228 4.19 2.77 15.46
N THR A 229 3.13 3.39 14.95
CA THR A 229 3.22 4.35 13.86
C THR A 229 4.00 5.58 14.35
N ARG A 230 5.33 5.53 14.29
CA ARG A 230 6.19 6.71 14.54
C ARG A 230 6.32 7.64 13.32
N SER A 231 5.78 7.28 12.16
CA SER A 231 5.70 8.18 11.02
C SER A 231 4.50 9.11 11.15
N ALA A 232 4.69 10.22 11.86
CA ALA A 232 3.75 11.33 11.83
C ALA A 232 3.63 11.86 10.40
N PHE A 233 2.48 11.66 9.74
CA PHE A 233 2.04 12.57 8.68
C PHE A 233 1.88 13.94 9.35
N ARG A 234 2.93 14.74 9.32
CA ARG A 234 2.99 16.07 9.94
C ARG A 234 2.24 17.05 9.05
N ALA A 235 0.91 16.96 9.04
CA ALA A 235 0.06 18.04 8.53
C ALA A 235 0.03 19.14 9.59
N SER A 236 0.91 20.13 9.48
CA SER A 236 0.94 21.24 10.43
C SER A 236 -0.25 22.19 10.18
N LYS A 237 -1.23 22.15 11.08
CA LYS A 237 -1.71 23.37 11.74
C LYS A 237 -1.63 23.14 13.25
N GLY A 238 -0.67 23.78 13.91
CA GLY A 238 -0.72 24.00 15.37
C GLY A 238 0.04 23.04 16.29
N GLY A 239 1.01 22.25 15.83
CA GLY A 239 2.12 21.75 16.67
C GLY A 239 1.81 20.94 17.94
N ARG A 240 0.58 20.47 18.18
CA ARG A 240 0.25 19.67 19.37
C ARG A 240 0.23 18.18 19.05
N ARG A 241 0.89 17.37 19.90
CA ARG A 241 0.71 15.92 19.93
C ARG A 241 -0.71 15.64 20.40
N VAL A 242 -1.55 15.05 19.55
CA VAL A 242 -2.87 14.58 19.94
C VAL A 242 -2.74 13.10 20.31
N LEU A 243 -2.84 12.78 21.60
CA LEU A 243 -3.06 11.42 22.06
C LEU A 243 -4.51 11.08 21.73
N VAL A 244 -4.75 10.31 20.67
CA VAL A 244 -6.10 9.85 20.33
C VAL A 244 -6.41 8.66 21.24
N HIS A 245 -7.27 8.87 22.26
CA HIS A 245 -7.99 7.76 22.88
C HIS A 245 -8.88 7.13 21.81
N ILE A 246 -8.46 5.99 21.26
CA ILE A 246 -9.27 5.21 20.33
C ILE A 246 -10.33 4.48 21.16
N ARG A 247 -11.51 5.08 21.34
CA ARG A 247 -12.70 4.30 21.68
C ARG A 247 -13.11 3.52 20.42
N CYS A 248 -12.81 2.23 20.37
CA CYS A 248 -13.33 1.35 19.33
C CYS A 248 -14.84 1.16 19.58
N ALA A 249 -15.67 1.92 18.86
CA ALA A 249 -17.07 1.57 18.72
C ALA A 249 -17.17 0.41 17.71
N VAL A 250 -17.39 -0.79 18.23
CA VAL A 250 -17.71 -1.94 17.40
C VAL A 250 -19.19 -1.81 17.06
N CYS A 251 -19.50 -1.55 15.80
CA CYS A 251 -20.88 -1.59 15.35
C CYS A 251 -21.38 -3.04 15.49
N ALA A 252 -22.12 -3.33 16.57
CA ALA A 252 -22.80 -4.61 16.74
C ALA A 252 -23.82 -4.86 15.60
N ARG A 253 -24.22 -3.80 14.88
CA ARG A 253 -25.03 -3.88 13.67
C ARG A 253 -24.14 -4.08 12.44
N SER A 254 -23.75 -5.34 12.25
CA SER A 254 -23.72 -5.93 10.91
C SER A 254 -25.14 -6.19 10.36
N TRP A 255 -26.17 -5.68 11.04
CA TRP A 255 -27.57 -5.67 10.64
C TRP A 255 -27.93 -4.38 9.93
N CYS A 256 -28.20 -4.51 8.63
CA CYS A 256 -28.88 -3.48 7.87
C CYS A 256 -30.30 -3.28 8.44
N PRO A 257 -30.84 -2.06 8.57
CA PRO A 257 -32.22 -1.83 8.99
C PRO A 257 -33.24 -2.46 8.02
N THR A 258 -32.81 -2.89 6.84
CA THR A 258 -33.62 -3.52 5.80
C THR A 258 -33.69 -5.05 5.89
N GLY A 259 -33.23 -5.68 6.98
CA GLY A 259 -33.35 -7.14 7.19
C GLY A 259 -32.30 -8.00 6.47
N VAL A 260 -31.28 -7.39 5.85
CA VAL A 260 -30.15 -8.13 5.26
C VAL A 260 -29.18 -8.54 6.36
N ARG A 261 -29.10 -9.84 6.67
CA ARG A 261 -27.98 -10.41 7.45
C ARG A 261 -26.71 -10.35 6.62
N LEU A 262 -25.70 -9.63 7.08
CA LEU A 262 -24.36 -9.79 6.53
C LEU A 262 -23.85 -11.19 6.89
N SER A 263 -23.64 -12.02 5.87
CA SER A 263 -22.95 -13.29 6.03
C SER A 263 -21.44 -13.04 6.13
N SER A 264 -20.79 -13.68 7.10
CA SER A 264 -19.34 -13.72 7.19
C SER A 264 -18.88 -15.17 7.19
N HIS A 265 -17.77 -15.45 6.52
CA HIS A 265 -17.20 -16.79 6.55
C HIS A 265 -16.83 -17.13 8.01
N PRO A 266 -17.10 -18.35 8.52
CA PRO A 266 -16.93 -18.69 9.93
C PRO A 266 -15.53 -18.43 10.50
N ARG A 267 -14.49 -18.54 9.66
CA ARG A 267 -13.11 -18.19 10.04
C ARG A 267 -12.95 -16.69 10.30
N CYS A 268 -13.52 -15.84 9.45
CA CYS A 268 -13.50 -14.38 9.64
C CYS A 268 -14.32 -13.97 10.87
N GLY A 269 -15.49 -14.59 11.07
CA GLY A 269 -16.32 -14.35 12.26
C GLY A 269 -15.58 -14.69 13.56
N ARG A 270 -14.87 -15.83 13.61
CA ARG A 270 -14.05 -16.23 14.75
C ARG A 270 -12.90 -15.25 15.02
N CYS A 271 -12.12 -14.88 14.01
CA CYS A 271 -11.03 -13.91 14.18
C CYS A 271 -11.52 -12.56 14.72
N SER A 272 -12.64 -12.05 14.19
CA SER A 272 -13.24 -10.81 14.67
C SER A 272 -13.68 -10.91 16.12
N MET A 273 -14.32 -12.01 16.54
CA MET A 273 -14.72 -12.22 17.93
C MET A 273 -13.52 -12.35 18.88
N THR A 274 -12.43 -12.99 18.46
CA THR A 274 -11.20 -13.05 19.26
C THR A 274 -10.59 -11.67 19.48
N LEU A 275 -10.53 -10.83 18.44
CA LEU A 275 -10.05 -9.44 18.57
C LEU A 275 -10.91 -8.61 19.54
N LEU A 276 -12.24 -8.83 19.51
CA LEU A 276 -13.16 -8.17 20.45
C LEU A 276 -12.87 -8.57 21.90
N ASN A 277 -12.67 -9.86 22.17
CA ASN A 277 -12.40 -10.34 23.52
C ASN A 277 -11.04 -9.85 24.07
N ILE A 278 -10.02 -9.74 23.23
CA ILE A 278 -8.71 -9.19 23.62
C ILE A 278 -8.85 -7.69 23.97
N SER A 279 -9.67 -6.95 23.21
CA SER A 279 -9.89 -5.52 23.47
C SER A 279 -10.66 -5.25 24.77
N SER A 280 -11.59 -6.14 25.17
CA SER A 280 -12.31 -6.03 26.44
C SER A 280 -11.44 -6.36 27.66
N GLN A 281 -10.45 -7.24 27.52
CA GLN A 281 -9.54 -7.59 28.62
C GLN A 281 -8.45 -6.54 28.86
N SER A 282 -8.14 -5.70 27.86
CA SER A 282 -7.15 -4.60 28.00
C SER A 282 -7.75 -3.31 28.58
N LEU A 283 -9.05 -3.30 28.90
CA LEU A 283 -9.79 -2.17 29.47
C LEU A 283 -10.22 -2.42 30.94
N ALA A 284 -9.80 -3.54 31.54
CA ALA A 284 -9.90 -3.83 32.97
C ALA A 284 -8.53 -3.66 33.63
#